data_AF-A0A061AY88-F1
#
_entry.id   AF-A0A061AY88-F1
#
_cell.length_a   1.000
_cell.length_b   1.000
_cell.length_c   1.000
_cell.angle_alpha   90.00
_cell.angle_beta   90.00
_cell.angle_gamma   90.00
#
_symmetry.space_group_name_H-M   'P 1'
#
loop_
_entity.id
_entity.type
_entity.pdbx_description
1 polymer ?
#
loop_
_entity_poly.entity_id
_entity_poly.type
_entity_poly.pdbx_seq_one_letter_code
_entity_poly.pdbx_strand_id
1 'polypeptide(L)'
;MSTKQKLLDTHHLALFSTFTPAQTASTLNQLLVFRGTREASSLTEIEHYDLIELEFYLSLISGLDVAAQTCLDRLIDKFGDAQSQRIAVLKATLLQATKSGQHAADYLANRSPEELSSVKKRVALIKGVAKPDEYIQALNGFLEVCPLDTETWAELGEAYYNAGHFDKAVHCYHEVLLQQSFNYYAFARIGELEHAAFVRDGDVERLESSTKHYLRSVELCSNLVRSWAGVFVTTAEMAKLDEKKKKKVELDYEELHSVAKKQLEKIIKTENAPYADIEAAKKVIS
;
A
#
# COMPACT_ATOMS: atom_id res chain seq x y z
N MET A 1 3.16 13.73 21.26
CA MET A 1 2.00 12.85 20.96
C MET A 1 1.84 11.91 22.15
N SER A 2 0.63 11.76 22.72
CA SER A 2 0.40 10.84 23.85
C SER A 2 0.49 9.38 23.39
N THR A 3 0.81 8.46 24.31
CA THR A 3 0.87 7.01 24.01
C THR A 3 -0.47 6.51 23.49
N LYS A 4 -1.59 6.97 24.10
CA LYS A 4 -2.95 6.69 23.63
C LYS A 4 -3.13 7.05 22.15
N GLN A 5 -2.85 8.30 21.78
CA GLN A 5 -3.07 8.77 20.41
C GLN A 5 -2.21 8.00 19.42
N LYS A 6 -0.94 7.74 19.76
CA LYS A 6 -0.04 6.98 18.89
C LYS A 6 -0.55 5.57 18.60
N LEU A 7 -1.10 4.87 19.61
CA LEU A 7 -1.66 3.53 19.43
C LEU A 7 -2.92 3.56 18.59
N LEU A 8 -3.82 4.52 18.82
CA LEU A 8 -5.03 4.70 18.01
C LEU A 8 -4.68 5.05 16.56
N ASP A 9 -3.75 5.97 16.32
CA ASP A 9 -3.28 6.32 14.97
C ASP A 9 -2.67 5.08 14.28
N THR A 10 -1.94 4.24 15.01
CA THR A 10 -1.38 3.00 14.48
C THR A 10 -2.47 2.04 14.00
N HIS A 11 -3.58 1.96 14.74
CA HIS A 11 -4.73 1.14 14.38
C HIS A 11 -5.54 1.75 13.23
N HIS A 12 -5.99 3.00 13.37
CA HIS A 12 -6.87 3.68 12.41
C HIS A 12 -6.24 3.84 11.03
N LEU A 13 -4.92 4.06 10.98
CA LEU A 13 -4.19 4.18 9.71
C LEU A 13 -3.57 2.84 9.26
N ALA A 14 -3.88 1.74 9.96
CA ALA A 14 -3.34 0.41 9.70
C ALA A 14 -1.80 0.34 9.54
N LEU A 15 -1.06 1.21 10.25
CA LEU A 15 0.40 1.35 10.12
C LEU A 15 1.12 0.04 10.44
N PHE A 16 0.54 -0.78 11.33
CA PHE A 16 1.06 -2.08 11.72
C PHE A 16 1.28 -3.04 10.54
N SER A 17 0.57 -2.87 9.42
CA SER A 17 0.74 -3.69 8.21
C SER A 17 2.11 -3.52 7.55
N THR A 18 2.81 -2.42 7.82
CA THR A 18 4.13 -2.09 7.25
C THR A 18 5.26 -2.15 8.26
N PHE A 19 4.97 -2.52 9.51
CA PHE A 19 5.97 -2.54 10.57
C PHE A 19 7.01 -3.62 10.37
N THR A 20 8.25 -3.27 10.65
CA THR A 20 9.32 -4.26 10.87
C THR A 20 9.00 -5.12 12.10
N PRO A 21 9.60 -6.32 12.24
CA PRO A 21 9.43 -7.14 13.44
C PRO A 21 9.78 -6.39 14.74
N ALA A 22 10.81 -5.54 14.71
CA ALA A 22 11.19 -4.71 15.85
C ALA A 22 10.13 -3.64 16.20
N GLN A 23 9.56 -2.96 15.20
CA GLN A 23 8.47 -2.00 15.41
C GLN A 23 7.22 -2.70 15.94
N THR A 24 6.88 -3.88 15.41
CA THR A 24 5.75 -4.69 15.87
C THR A 24 5.91 -5.06 17.34
N ALA A 25 7.04 -5.65 17.72
CA ALA A 25 7.32 -6.03 19.11
C ALA A 25 7.34 -4.82 20.06
N SER A 26 7.95 -3.72 19.64
CA SER A 26 7.98 -2.47 20.42
C SER A 26 6.58 -1.90 20.64
N THR A 27 5.75 -1.89 19.61
CA THR A 27 4.37 -1.37 19.68
C THR A 27 3.47 -2.26 20.51
N LEU A 28 3.60 -3.59 20.37
CA LEU A 28 2.87 -4.54 21.20
C LEU A 28 3.21 -4.37 22.69
N ASN A 29 4.50 -4.25 23.02
CA ASN A 29 4.93 -3.97 24.39
C ASN A 29 4.37 -2.62 24.89
N GLN A 30 4.38 -1.57 24.08
CA GLN A 30 3.78 -0.28 24.42
C GLN A 30 2.28 -0.40 24.71
N LEU A 31 1.55 -1.16 23.90
CA LEU A 31 0.12 -1.41 24.09
C LEU A 31 -0.15 -2.17 25.39
N LEU A 32 0.59 -3.24 25.67
CA LEU A 32 0.42 -4.04 26.88
C LEU A 32 0.72 -3.24 28.15
N VAL A 33 1.79 -2.41 28.13
CA VAL A 33 2.11 -1.50 29.24
C VAL A 33 1.02 -0.45 29.40
N PHE A 34 0.54 0.13 28.30
CA PHE A 34 -0.50 1.17 28.32
C PHE A 34 -1.77 0.68 29.03
N ARG A 35 -2.19 -0.58 28.82
CA ARG A 35 -3.37 -1.18 29.47
C ARG A 35 -3.30 -1.19 31.00
N GLY A 36 -2.11 -1.23 31.59
CA GLY A 36 -1.89 -1.19 33.04
C GLY A 36 -1.89 0.22 33.64
N THR A 37 -1.99 1.26 32.81
CA THR A 37 -1.91 2.66 33.25
C THR A 37 -3.26 3.22 33.66
N ARG A 38 -3.25 4.30 34.46
CA ARG A 38 -4.47 5.07 34.79
C ARG A 38 -5.10 5.73 33.55
N GLU A 39 -4.28 6.01 32.53
CA GLU A 39 -4.75 6.59 31.26
C GLU A 39 -5.62 5.61 30.48
N ALA A 40 -5.41 4.29 30.60
CA ALA A 40 -6.29 3.30 29.99
C ALA A 40 -7.73 3.35 30.54
N SER A 41 -7.93 3.83 31.77
CA SER A 41 -9.27 3.99 32.35
C SER A 41 -10.06 5.15 31.74
N SER A 42 -9.43 6.04 30.98
CA SER A 42 -10.11 7.12 30.26
C SER A 42 -10.44 6.78 28.81
N LEU A 43 -10.21 5.54 28.38
CA LEU A 43 -10.62 5.07 27.05
C LEU A 43 -12.14 5.02 26.96
N THR A 44 -12.66 5.51 25.85
CA THR A 44 -14.02 5.23 25.44
C THR A 44 -14.17 3.75 25.07
N GLU A 45 -15.41 3.26 25.05
CA GLU A 45 -15.69 1.88 24.65
C GLU A 45 -15.19 1.57 23.23
N ILE A 46 -15.33 2.51 22.29
CA ILE A 46 -14.85 2.36 20.91
C ILE A 46 -13.32 2.22 20.89
N GLU A 47 -12.62 3.15 21.53
CA GLU A 47 -11.15 3.14 21.60
C GLU A 47 -10.63 1.86 22.27
N HIS A 48 -11.34 1.34 23.27
CA HIS A 48 -10.98 0.09 23.93
C HIS A 48 -10.98 -1.08 22.95
N TYR A 49 -12.02 -1.23 22.13
CA TYR A 49 -12.11 -2.33 21.16
C TYR A 49 -11.21 -2.13 19.94
N ASP A 50 -10.95 -0.89 19.52
CA ASP A 50 -9.93 -0.60 18.50
C ASP A 50 -8.54 -1.04 18.97
N LEU A 51 -8.20 -0.83 20.24
CA LEU A 51 -6.94 -1.31 20.81
C LEU A 51 -6.89 -2.84 20.98
N ILE A 52 -8.02 -3.50 21.27
CA ILE A 52 -8.08 -4.97 21.28
C ILE A 52 -7.83 -5.52 19.88
N GLU A 53 -8.39 -4.89 18.85
CA GLU A 53 -8.14 -5.29 17.46
C GLU A 53 -6.70 -5.02 17.01
N LEU A 54 -6.10 -3.91 17.45
CA LEU A 54 -4.67 -3.68 17.24
C LEU A 54 -3.82 -4.75 17.93
N GLU A 55 -4.16 -5.12 19.17
CA GLU A 55 -3.51 -6.22 19.90
C GLU A 55 -3.66 -7.55 19.15
N PHE A 56 -4.83 -7.83 18.57
CA PHE A 56 -5.05 -8.99 17.71
C PHE A 56 -4.05 -9.03 16.55
N TYR A 57 -3.97 -7.95 15.76
CA TYR A 57 -3.08 -7.91 14.59
C TYR A 57 -1.60 -8.00 14.99
N LEU A 58 -1.17 -7.22 15.98
CA LEU A 58 0.22 -7.24 16.46
C LEU A 58 0.61 -8.60 17.04
N SER A 59 -0.28 -9.24 17.79
CA SER A 59 -0.06 -10.59 18.34
C SER A 59 0.10 -11.61 17.23
N LEU A 60 -0.78 -11.56 16.22
CA LEU A 60 -0.74 -12.50 15.10
C LEU A 60 0.53 -12.32 14.25
N ILE A 61 0.91 -11.08 13.93
CA ILE A 61 2.18 -10.77 13.24
C ILE A 61 3.39 -11.26 14.04
N SER A 62 3.29 -11.26 15.38
CA SER A 62 4.34 -11.74 16.29
C SER A 62 4.32 -13.26 16.53
N GLY A 63 3.41 -14.02 15.90
CA GLY A 63 3.26 -15.47 16.11
C GLY A 63 2.66 -15.86 17.47
N LEU A 64 1.97 -14.94 18.13
CA LEU A 64 1.32 -15.14 19.42
C LEU A 64 -0.15 -15.54 19.23
N ASP A 65 -0.38 -16.69 18.60
CA ASP A 65 -1.71 -17.12 18.13
C ASP A 65 -2.74 -17.24 19.26
N VAL A 66 -2.32 -17.68 20.46
CA VAL A 66 -3.20 -17.79 21.64
C VAL A 66 -3.66 -16.40 22.11
N ALA A 67 -2.77 -15.41 22.07
CA ALA A 67 -3.12 -14.04 22.44
C ALA A 67 -4.07 -13.42 21.40
N ALA A 68 -3.80 -13.64 20.11
CA ALA A 68 -4.69 -13.23 19.03
C ALA A 68 -6.08 -13.87 19.16
N GLN A 69 -6.16 -15.19 19.41
CA GLN A 69 -7.43 -15.89 19.66
C GLN A 69 -8.18 -15.27 20.86
N THR A 70 -7.49 -14.98 21.97
CA THR A 70 -8.09 -14.35 23.15
C THR A 70 -8.69 -12.97 22.83
N CYS A 71 -8.02 -12.17 22.00
CA CYS A 71 -8.56 -10.89 21.54
C CYS A 71 -9.81 -11.09 20.66
N LEU A 72 -9.77 -12.05 19.74
CA LEU A 72 -10.90 -12.37 18.88
C LEU A 72 -12.11 -12.86 19.69
N ASP A 73 -11.91 -13.71 20.69
CA ASP A 73 -12.98 -14.22 21.56
C ASP A 73 -13.67 -13.08 22.29
N ARG A 74 -12.91 -12.10 22.82
CA ARG A 74 -13.48 -10.90 23.46
C ARG A 74 -14.31 -10.06 22.50
N LEU A 75 -13.87 -9.92 21.25
CA LEU A 75 -14.61 -9.20 20.22
C LEU A 75 -15.90 -9.95 19.85
N ILE A 76 -15.83 -11.28 19.74
CA ILE A 76 -17.00 -12.14 19.50
C ILE A 76 -18.01 -12.05 20.64
N ASP A 77 -17.56 -12.10 21.90
CA ASP A 77 -18.43 -11.98 23.08
C ASP A 77 -19.20 -10.67 23.08
N LYS A 78 -18.58 -9.58 22.60
CA LYS A 78 -19.20 -8.26 22.54
C LYS A 78 -20.12 -8.06 21.34
N PHE A 79 -19.67 -8.42 20.14
CA PHE A 79 -20.30 -8.02 18.87
C PHE A 79 -20.94 -9.17 18.09
N GLY A 80 -20.72 -10.42 18.52
CA GLY A 80 -21.24 -11.62 17.87
C GLY A 80 -20.43 -12.07 16.64
N ASP A 81 -20.31 -13.39 16.47
CA ASP A 81 -19.58 -14.01 15.35
C ASP A 81 -20.33 -13.85 14.01
N ALA A 82 -21.65 -13.98 14.03
CA ALA A 82 -22.45 -14.04 12.81
C ALA A 82 -22.80 -12.67 12.23
N GLN A 83 -22.87 -11.63 13.06
CA GLN A 83 -23.44 -10.32 12.72
C GLN A 83 -22.41 -9.32 12.18
N SER A 84 -21.12 -9.53 12.48
CA SER A 84 -20.07 -8.54 12.19
C SER A 84 -19.15 -9.00 11.07
N GLN A 85 -19.14 -8.26 9.95
CA GLN A 85 -18.20 -8.48 8.85
C GLN A 85 -16.75 -8.27 9.30
N ARG A 86 -16.52 -7.35 10.24
CA ARG A 86 -15.19 -7.07 10.80
C ARG A 86 -14.67 -8.30 11.56
N ILE A 87 -15.51 -8.95 12.36
CA ILE A 87 -15.17 -10.20 13.05
C ILE A 87 -14.94 -11.33 12.05
N ALA A 88 -15.75 -11.43 10.99
CA ALA A 88 -15.53 -12.43 9.95
C ALA A 88 -14.14 -12.29 9.30
N VAL A 89 -13.69 -11.06 9.03
CA VAL A 89 -12.34 -10.81 8.50
C VAL A 89 -11.25 -11.16 9.51
N LEU A 90 -11.41 -10.81 10.80
CA LEU A 90 -10.44 -11.17 11.84
C LEU A 90 -10.32 -12.69 11.98
N LYS A 91 -11.45 -13.40 12.06
CA LYS A 91 -11.48 -14.86 12.14
C LYS A 91 -10.88 -15.53 10.92
N ALA A 92 -11.19 -15.05 9.71
CA ALA A 92 -10.55 -15.53 8.49
C ALA A 92 -9.04 -15.29 8.50
N THR A 93 -8.59 -14.14 9.02
CA THR A 93 -7.16 -13.82 9.15
C THR A 93 -6.46 -14.74 10.15
N LEU A 94 -7.10 -15.05 11.27
CA LEU A 94 -6.58 -16.03 12.23
C LEU A 94 -6.52 -17.44 11.65
N LEU A 95 -7.57 -17.88 10.93
CA LEU A 95 -7.58 -19.18 10.25
C LEU A 95 -6.51 -19.29 9.17
N GLN A 96 -6.29 -18.19 8.42
CA GLN A 96 -5.25 -18.11 7.40
C GLN A 96 -3.85 -18.32 8.01
N ALA A 97 -3.58 -17.68 9.16
CA ALA A 97 -2.29 -17.74 9.83
C ALA A 97 -2.05 -19.07 10.57
N THR A 98 -3.08 -19.60 11.24
CA THR A 98 -2.95 -20.77 12.13
C THR A 98 -3.23 -22.11 11.45
N LYS A 99 -4.00 -22.10 10.36
CA LYS A 99 -4.37 -23.31 9.61
C LYS A 99 -3.90 -23.23 8.16
N SER A 100 -4.71 -22.62 7.29
CA SER A 100 -4.36 -22.40 5.89
C SER A 100 -5.29 -21.38 5.23
N GLY A 101 -4.87 -20.82 4.10
CA GLY A 101 -5.71 -19.97 3.26
C GLY A 101 -7.01 -20.65 2.82
N GLN A 102 -6.98 -21.97 2.59
CA GLN A 102 -8.18 -22.74 2.23
C GLN A 102 -9.21 -22.75 3.36
N HIS A 103 -8.80 -22.96 4.62
CA HIS A 103 -9.73 -22.92 5.76
C HIS A 103 -10.37 -21.53 5.92
N ALA A 104 -9.60 -20.46 5.67
CA ALA A 104 -10.12 -19.11 5.68
C ALA A 104 -11.13 -18.89 4.53
N ALA A 105 -10.84 -19.42 3.34
CA ALA A 105 -11.74 -19.33 2.19
C ALA A 105 -13.04 -20.11 2.42
N ASP A 106 -12.96 -21.34 2.94
CA ASP A 106 -14.13 -22.18 3.26
C ASP A 106 -15.01 -21.51 4.33
N TYR A 107 -14.40 -20.89 5.34
CA TYR A 107 -15.13 -20.11 6.34
C TYR A 107 -15.89 -18.94 5.69
N LEU A 108 -15.21 -18.15 4.85
CA LEU A 108 -15.81 -16.99 4.17
C LEU A 108 -16.79 -17.37 3.05
N ALA A 109 -16.74 -18.60 2.52
CA ALA A 109 -17.70 -19.10 1.53
C ALA A 109 -19.12 -19.20 2.12
N ASN A 110 -19.22 -19.41 3.44
CA ASN A 110 -20.50 -19.48 4.16
C ASN A 110 -21.04 -18.09 4.59
N ARG A 111 -20.33 -17.00 4.29
CA ARG A 111 -20.76 -15.63 4.60
C ARG A 111 -21.62 -15.05 3.48
N SER A 112 -22.49 -14.10 3.82
CA SER A 112 -23.37 -13.47 2.84
C SER A 112 -22.56 -12.77 1.74
N PRO A 113 -22.94 -12.90 0.45
CA PRO A 113 -22.32 -12.17 -0.65
C PRO A 113 -22.43 -10.65 -0.53
N GLU A 114 -23.37 -10.13 0.27
CA GLU A 114 -23.54 -8.70 0.55
C GLU A 114 -22.48 -8.17 1.52
N GLU A 115 -21.72 -9.06 2.18
CA GLU A 115 -20.64 -8.67 3.08
C GLU A 115 -19.37 -8.31 2.33
N LEU A 116 -19.30 -7.07 1.86
CA LEU A 116 -18.22 -6.57 1.02
C LEU A 116 -16.83 -6.83 1.62
N SER A 117 -16.64 -6.67 2.94
CA SER A 117 -15.36 -6.96 3.61
C SER A 117 -14.99 -8.45 3.54
N SER A 118 -15.98 -9.34 3.67
CA SER A 118 -15.80 -10.79 3.52
C SER A 118 -15.47 -11.14 2.07
N VAL A 119 -16.17 -10.54 1.10
CA VAL A 119 -15.88 -10.74 -0.33
C VAL A 119 -14.46 -10.27 -0.67
N LYS A 120 -14.09 -9.06 -0.25
CA LYS A 120 -12.75 -8.49 -0.46
C LYS A 120 -11.66 -9.38 0.13
N LYS A 121 -11.86 -9.88 1.36
CA LYS A 121 -10.92 -10.82 2.00
C LYS A 121 -10.79 -12.13 1.20
N ARG A 122 -11.89 -12.67 0.63
CA ARG A 122 -11.81 -13.86 -0.25
C ARG A 122 -10.99 -13.61 -1.50
N VAL A 123 -11.16 -12.45 -2.14
CA VAL A 123 -10.34 -12.06 -3.30
C VAL A 123 -8.87 -11.97 -2.90
N ALA A 124 -8.56 -11.36 -1.76
CA ALA A 124 -7.18 -11.28 -1.26
C ALA A 124 -6.56 -12.67 -0.95
N LEU A 125 -7.36 -13.65 -0.51
CA LEU A 125 -6.86 -15.00 -0.16
C LEU A 125 -6.34 -15.79 -1.36
N ILE A 126 -6.82 -15.50 -2.57
CA ILE A 126 -6.38 -16.21 -3.78
C ILE A 126 -5.15 -15.56 -4.43
N LYS A 127 -4.69 -14.40 -3.93
CA LYS A 127 -3.47 -13.73 -4.40
C LYS A 127 -2.26 -14.66 -4.27
N GLY A 128 -1.56 -14.89 -5.37
CA GLY A 128 -0.38 -15.76 -5.41
C GLY A 128 -0.66 -17.26 -5.33
N VAL A 129 -1.93 -17.67 -5.17
CA VAL A 129 -2.37 -19.07 -5.20
C VAL A 129 -3.07 -19.39 -6.52
N ALA A 130 -3.97 -18.50 -6.97
CA ALA A 130 -4.67 -18.61 -8.23
C ALA A 130 -3.77 -18.23 -9.42
N LYS A 131 -4.20 -18.62 -10.63
CA LYS A 131 -3.55 -18.14 -11.85
C LYS A 131 -3.73 -16.63 -11.97
N PRO A 132 -2.77 -15.89 -12.59
CA PRO A 132 -2.87 -14.44 -12.74
C PRO A 132 -4.20 -13.95 -13.33
N ASP A 133 -4.71 -14.63 -14.37
CA ASP A 133 -5.97 -14.26 -15.02
C ASP A 133 -7.20 -14.46 -14.10
N GLU A 134 -7.22 -15.54 -13.31
CA GLU A 134 -8.29 -15.82 -12.34
C GLU A 134 -8.30 -14.75 -11.24
N TYR A 135 -7.13 -14.31 -10.79
CA TYR A 135 -7.00 -13.25 -9.80
C TYR A 135 -7.48 -11.90 -10.35
N ILE A 136 -7.08 -11.54 -11.57
CA ILE A 136 -7.56 -10.35 -12.28
C ILE A 136 -9.08 -10.40 -12.44
N GLN A 137 -9.65 -11.55 -12.81
CA GLN A 137 -11.10 -11.71 -12.92
C GLN A 137 -11.81 -11.50 -11.59
N ALA A 138 -11.28 -12.03 -10.49
CA ALA A 138 -11.84 -11.84 -9.16
C ALA A 138 -11.80 -10.37 -8.69
N LEU A 139 -10.70 -9.66 -8.98
CA LEU A 139 -10.57 -8.23 -8.70
C LEU A 139 -11.58 -7.39 -9.50
N ASN A 140 -11.71 -7.64 -10.81
CA ASN A 140 -12.72 -6.97 -11.64
C ASN A 140 -14.14 -7.26 -11.12
N GLY A 141 -14.46 -8.51 -10.80
CA GLY A 141 -15.77 -8.87 -10.24
C GLY A 141 -16.07 -8.20 -8.90
N PHE A 142 -15.06 -7.94 -8.07
CA PHE A 142 -15.25 -7.14 -6.85
C PHE A 142 -15.52 -5.66 -7.17
N LEU A 143 -14.79 -5.08 -8.13
CA LEU A 143 -14.98 -3.70 -8.56
C LEU A 143 -16.33 -3.44 -9.26
N GLU A 144 -16.95 -4.46 -9.88
CA GLU A 144 -18.32 -4.36 -10.39
C GLU A 144 -19.33 -4.06 -9.26
N VAL A 145 -19.08 -4.58 -8.06
CA VAL A 145 -19.92 -4.35 -6.87
C VAL A 145 -19.44 -3.14 -6.07
N CYS A 146 -18.14 -2.89 -6.03
CA CYS A 146 -17.49 -1.85 -5.24
C CYS A 146 -16.57 -0.97 -6.11
N PRO A 147 -17.12 -0.13 -7.01
CA PRO A 147 -16.31 0.64 -7.96
C PRO A 147 -15.47 1.73 -7.29
N LEU A 148 -15.78 2.10 -6.05
CA LEU A 148 -15.07 3.12 -5.27
C LEU A 148 -14.03 2.54 -4.31
N ASP A 149 -13.64 1.27 -4.47
CA ASP A 149 -12.59 0.68 -3.63
C ASP A 149 -11.19 0.95 -4.22
N THR A 150 -10.56 2.04 -3.78
CA THR A 150 -9.24 2.47 -4.27
C THR A 150 -8.15 1.42 -4.08
N GLU A 151 -8.23 0.63 -3.00
CA GLU A 151 -7.23 -0.41 -2.73
C GLU A 151 -7.31 -1.53 -3.76
N THR A 152 -8.53 -1.94 -4.15
CA THR A 152 -8.72 -2.96 -5.20
C THR A 152 -8.29 -2.43 -6.56
N TRP A 153 -8.54 -1.15 -6.87
CA TRP A 153 -7.99 -0.53 -8.08
C TRP A 153 -6.46 -0.56 -8.11
N ALA A 154 -5.80 -0.18 -7.02
CA ALA A 154 -4.34 -0.25 -6.94
C ALA A 154 -3.82 -1.70 -7.08
N GLU A 155 -4.47 -2.66 -6.42
CA GLU A 155 -4.12 -4.09 -6.50
C GLU A 155 -4.33 -4.66 -7.91
N LEU A 156 -5.40 -4.28 -8.59
CA LEU A 156 -5.65 -4.63 -10.00
C LEU A 156 -4.60 -4.01 -10.93
N GLY A 157 -4.17 -2.78 -10.64
CA GLY A 157 -3.06 -2.13 -11.33
C GLY A 157 -1.76 -2.94 -11.22
N GLU A 158 -1.41 -3.40 -10.03
CA GLU A 158 -0.25 -4.28 -9.81
C GLU A 158 -0.41 -5.64 -10.51
N ALA A 159 -1.61 -6.22 -10.50
CA ALA A 159 -1.88 -7.48 -11.21
C ALA A 159 -1.70 -7.33 -12.73
N TYR A 160 -2.20 -6.24 -13.32
CA TYR A 160 -1.98 -5.94 -14.75
C TYR A 160 -0.52 -5.64 -15.09
N TYR A 161 0.21 -4.94 -14.21
CA TYR A 161 1.63 -4.71 -14.37
C TYR A 161 2.41 -6.03 -14.44
N ASN A 162 2.14 -6.96 -13.51
CA ASN A 162 2.77 -8.28 -13.49
C ASN A 162 2.41 -9.12 -14.72
N ALA A 163 1.26 -8.88 -15.34
CA ALA A 163 0.85 -9.49 -16.61
C ALA A 163 1.39 -8.75 -17.87
N GLY A 164 2.15 -7.66 -17.71
CA GLY A 164 2.68 -6.85 -18.81
C GLY A 164 1.65 -5.94 -19.49
N HIS A 165 0.46 -5.78 -18.91
CA HIS A 165 -0.62 -4.94 -19.42
C HIS A 165 -0.53 -3.50 -18.89
N PHE A 166 0.54 -2.78 -19.26
CA PHE A 166 0.82 -1.44 -18.73
C PHE A 166 -0.31 -0.42 -18.91
N ASP A 167 -1.00 -0.40 -20.05
CA ASP A 167 -2.11 0.55 -20.29
C ASP A 167 -3.29 0.31 -19.32
N LYS A 168 -3.60 -0.96 -19.05
CA LYS A 168 -4.63 -1.33 -18.07
C LYS A 168 -4.19 -0.99 -16.65
N ALA A 169 -2.90 -1.18 -16.34
CA ALA A 169 -2.35 -0.79 -15.05
C ALA A 169 -2.43 0.72 -14.82
N VAL A 170 -2.07 1.54 -15.82
CA VAL A 170 -2.18 3.01 -15.78
C VAL A 170 -3.63 3.43 -15.58
N HIS A 171 -4.57 2.82 -16.31
CA HIS A 171 -6.01 3.08 -16.12
C HIS A 171 -6.45 2.84 -14.68
N CYS A 172 -6.03 1.73 -14.05
CA CYS A 172 -6.36 1.45 -12.66
C CYS A 172 -5.86 2.52 -11.69
N TYR A 173 -4.65 3.06 -11.89
CA TYR A 173 -4.14 4.15 -11.06
C TYR A 173 -4.79 5.50 -11.35
N HIS A 174 -5.30 5.73 -12.57
CA HIS A 174 -6.17 6.88 -12.81
C HIS A 174 -7.48 6.77 -12.03
N GLU A 175 -8.10 5.60 -11.94
CA GLU A 175 -9.28 5.37 -11.09
C GLU A 175 -8.98 5.66 -9.60
N VAL A 176 -7.78 5.30 -9.12
CA VAL A 176 -7.32 5.71 -7.79
C VAL A 176 -7.24 7.24 -7.67
N LEU A 177 -6.67 7.93 -8.66
CA LEU A 177 -6.53 9.39 -8.65
C LEU A 177 -7.86 10.15 -8.76
N LEU A 178 -8.86 9.59 -9.44
CA LEU A 178 -10.22 10.18 -9.48
C LEU A 178 -10.83 10.27 -8.08
N GLN A 179 -10.50 9.33 -7.21
CA GLN A 179 -11.02 9.25 -5.84
C GLN A 179 -10.08 9.94 -4.83
N GLN A 180 -8.77 9.91 -5.11
CA GLN A 180 -7.72 10.47 -4.27
C GLN A 180 -6.81 11.39 -5.10
N SER A 181 -7.30 12.59 -5.40
CA SER A 181 -6.65 13.54 -6.31
C SER A 181 -5.26 14.03 -5.86
N PHE A 182 -4.92 13.86 -4.58
CA PHE A 182 -3.63 14.23 -3.99
C PHE A 182 -2.76 13.02 -3.65
N ASN A 183 -3.08 11.82 -4.16
CA ASN A 183 -2.27 10.62 -3.94
C ASN A 183 -0.99 10.70 -4.77
N TYR A 184 0.05 11.29 -4.16
CA TYR A 184 1.37 11.44 -4.76
C TYR A 184 2.01 10.09 -5.11
N TYR A 185 1.67 9.01 -4.42
CA TYR A 185 2.19 7.68 -4.71
C TYR A 185 1.57 7.09 -5.99
N ALA A 186 0.28 7.31 -6.23
CA ALA A 186 -0.38 6.90 -7.47
C ALA A 186 0.22 7.63 -8.69
N PHE A 187 0.53 8.93 -8.56
CA PHE A 187 1.29 9.66 -9.58
C PHE A 187 2.67 9.02 -9.85
N ALA A 188 3.42 8.68 -8.80
CA ALA A 188 4.70 8.00 -8.96
C ALA A 188 4.56 6.64 -9.66
N ARG A 189 3.54 5.85 -9.29
CA ARG A 189 3.28 4.55 -9.91
C ARG A 189 2.88 4.65 -11.38
N ILE A 190 2.06 5.64 -11.77
CA ILE A 190 1.78 5.90 -13.19
C ILE A 190 3.08 6.22 -13.94
N GLY A 191 3.93 7.07 -13.36
CA GLY A 191 5.26 7.36 -13.91
C GLY A 191 6.11 6.10 -14.12
N GLU A 192 6.12 5.19 -13.15
CA GLU A 192 6.84 3.90 -13.24
C GLU A 192 6.27 3.01 -14.36
N LEU A 193 4.94 2.93 -14.49
CA LEU A 193 4.28 2.10 -15.49
C LEU A 193 4.49 2.62 -16.92
N GLU A 194 4.36 3.94 -17.12
CA GLU A 194 4.61 4.58 -18.41
C GLU A 194 6.08 4.47 -18.82
N HIS A 195 7.01 4.58 -17.85
CA HIS A 195 8.42 4.34 -18.11
C HIS A 195 8.69 2.88 -18.52
N ALA A 196 8.11 1.90 -17.82
CA ALA A 196 8.23 0.49 -18.19
C ALA A 196 7.65 0.23 -19.60
N ALA A 197 6.54 0.87 -19.94
CA ALA A 197 5.96 0.80 -21.27
C ALA A 197 6.86 1.45 -22.34
N PHE A 198 7.52 2.57 -22.03
CA PHE A 198 8.54 3.17 -22.90
C PHE A 198 9.72 2.22 -23.13
N VAL A 199 10.23 1.58 -22.08
CA VAL A 199 11.35 0.62 -22.22
C VAL A 199 10.98 -0.53 -23.16
N ARG A 200 9.71 -0.96 -23.15
CA ARG A 200 9.20 -2.01 -24.05
C ARG A 200 9.01 -1.52 -25.48
N ASP A 201 8.36 -0.37 -25.66
CA ASP A 201 7.80 0.04 -26.96
C ASP A 201 8.61 1.16 -27.65
N GLY A 202 9.49 1.84 -26.92
CA GLY A 202 10.34 2.95 -27.42
C GLY A 202 9.60 4.26 -27.69
N ASP A 203 8.38 4.40 -27.16
CA ASP A 203 7.49 5.55 -27.35
C ASP A 203 7.87 6.76 -26.47
N VAL A 204 8.41 7.79 -27.13
CA VAL A 204 8.93 9.00 -26.48
C VAL A 204 7.82 9.78 -25.77
N GLU A 205 6.58 9.76 -26.27
CA GLU A 205 5.46 10.47 -25.64
C GLU A 205 5.17 9.89 -24.24
N ARG A 206 5.26 8.57 -24.10
CA ARG A 206 5.15 7.89 -22.80
C ARG A 206 6.32 8.20 -21.85
N LEU A 207 7.54 8.34 -22.37
CA LEU A 207 8.68 8.76 -21.53
C LEU A 207 8.49 10.19 -20.99
N GLU A 208 7.95 11.08 -21.82
CA GLU A 208 7.62 12.44 -21.41
C GLU A 208 6.46 12.47 -20.40
N SER A 209 5.40 11.72 -20.66
CA SER A 209 4.26 11.53 -19.74
C SER A 209 4.73 11.01 -18.39
N SER A 210 5.60 10.00 -18.39
CA SER A 210 6.17 9.41 -17.17
C SER A 210 6.87 10.47 -16.32
N THR A 211 7.68 11.31 -16.96
CA THR A 211 8.39 12.41 -16.29
C THR A 211 7.41 13.43 -15.71
N LYS A 212 6.34 13.80 -16.44
CA LYS A 212 5.28 14.69 -15.95
C LYS A 212 4.56 14.12 -14.73
N HIS A 213 4.27 12.82 -14.71
CA HIS A 213 3.65 12.15 -13.55
C HIS A 213 4.58 12.13 -12.33
N TYR A 214 5.88 11.87 -12.50
CA TYR A 214 6.83 12.01 -11.39
C TYR A 214 6.94 13.46 -10.89
N LEU A 215 6.93 14.45 -11.79
CA LEU A 215 6.95 15.86 -11.41
C LEU A 215 5.71 16.25 -10.59
N ARG A 216 4.52 15.77 -10.98
CA ARG A 216 3.30 15.95 -10.20
C ARG A 216 3.38 15.27 -8.83
N SER A 217 4.02 14.12 -8.74
CA SER A 217 4.25 13.42 -7.47
C SER A 217 5.14 14.24 -6.52
N VAL A 218 6.27 14.78 -6.99
CA VAL A 218 7.17 15.58 -6.14
C VAL A 218 6.61 16.96 -5.80
N GLU A 219 5.72 17.50 -6.63
CA GLU A 219 4.97 18.73 -6.31
C GLU A 219 4.08 18.52 -5.08
N LEU A 220 3.47 17.34 -4.94
CA LEU A 220 2.63 16.96 -3.81
C LEU A 220 3.44 16.47 -2.60
N CYS A 221 4.57 15.79 -2.83
CA CYS A 221 5.45 15.27 -1.79
C CYS A 221 6.93 15.52 -2.12
N SER A 222 7.46 16.63 -1.61
CA SER A 222 8.80 17.13 -1.98
C SER A 222 9.97 16.25 -1.55
N ASN A 223 9.77 15.33 -0.60
CA ASN A 223 10.82 14.42 -0.11
C ASN A 223 10.63 12.96 -0.56
N LEU A 224 9.71 12.69 -1.50
CA LEU A 224 9.54 11.33 -2.01
C LEU A 224 10.70 10.94 -2.93
N VAL A 225 11.64 10.17 -2.38
CA VAL A 225 12.83 9.67 -3.10
C VAL A 225 12.45 8.94 -4.38
N ARG A 226 11.43 8.08 -4.32
CA ARG A 226 10.96 7.29 -5.47
C ARG A 226 10.67 8.16 -6.68
N SER A 227 10.00 9.29 -6.49
CA SER A 227 9.62 10.19 -7.57
C SER A 227 10.79 11.03 -8.08
N TRP A 228 11.66 11.53 -7.18
CA TRP A 228 12.88 12.21 -7.61
C TRP A 228 13.83 11.28 -8.38
N ALA A 229 13.95 10.02 -7.95
CA ALA A 229 14.67 8.99 -8.68
C ALA A 229 14.04 8.74 -10.06
N GLY A 230 12.70 8.70 -10.13
CA GLY A 230 11.95 8.64 -11.38
C GLY A 230 12.33 9.76 -12.35
N VAL A 231 12.26 11.03 -11.92
CA VAL A 231 12.68 12.19 -12.73
C VAL A 231 14.14 12.06 -13.17
N PHE A 232 15.04 11.68 -12.26
CA PHE A 232 16.46 11.53 -12.56
C PHE A 232 16.71 10.47 -13.64
N VAL A 233 16.04 9.32 -13.54
CA VAL A 233 16.18 8.20 -14.49
C VAL A 233 15.55 8.55 -15.84
N THR A 234 14.32 9.06 -15.89
CA THR A 234 13.64 9.34 -17.16
C THR A 234 14.34 10.45 -17.95
N THR A 235 14.85 11.48 -17.27
CA THR A 235 15.64 12.55 -17.91
C THR A 235 16.98 12.02 -18.44
N ALA A 236 17.62 11.08 -17.73
CA ALA A 236 18.83 10.42 -18.24
C ALA A 236 18.54 9.55 -19.47
N GLU A 237 17.37 8.89 -19.52
CA GLU A 237 16.92 8.15 -20.71
C GLU A 237 16.65 9.08 -21.89
N MET A 238 16.04 10.26 -21.66
CA MET A 238 15.84 11.27 -22.71
C MET A 238 17.16 11.73 -23.33
N ALA A 239 18.20 11.91 -22.51
CA ALA A 239 19.53 12.31 -23.00
C ALA A 239 20.18 11.26 -23.93
N LYS A 240 19.81 9.98 -23.79
CA LYS A 240 20.31 8.86 -24.61
C LYS A 240 19.55 8.67 -25.91
N LEU A 241 18.42 9.36 -26.11
CA LEU A 241 17.63 9.26 -27.34
C LEU A 241 18.43 9.73 -28.57
N ASP A 242 18.06 9.24 -29.74
CA ASP A 242 18.58 9.76 -31.01
C ASP A 242 18.10 11.21 -31.25
N GLU A 243 18.83 11.97 -32.08
CA GLU A 243 18.53 13.39 -32.38
C GLU A 243 17.12 13.62 -32.94
N LYS A 244 16.53 12.62 -33.62
CA LYS A 244 15.17 12.74 -34.16
C LYS A 244 14.13 12.61 -33.06
N LYS A 245 14.34 11.69 -32.12
CA LYS A 245 13.50 11.49 -30.93
C LYS A 245 13.66 12.62 -29.93
N LYS A 246 14.86 13.15 -29.71
CA LYS A 246 15.10 14.32 -28.85
C LYS A 246 14.28 15.54 -29.26
N LYS A 247 14.15 15.81 -30.56
CA LYS A 247 13.32 16.90 -31.09
C LYS A 247 11.83 16.79 -30.77
N LYS A 248 11.36 15.61 -30.34
CA LYS A 248 9.98 15.40 -29.91
C LYS A 248 9.78 15.67 -28.42
N VAL A 249 10.85 15.75 -27.63
CA VAL A 249 10.77 16.00 -26.20
C VAL A 249 10.61 17.50 -25.98
N GLU A 250 9.50 17.90 -25.36
CA GLU A 250 9.23 19.31 -25.07
C GLU A 250 9.84 19.77 -23.73
N LEU A 251 10.09 18.83 -22.82
CA LEU A 251 10.65 19.09 -21.50
C LEU A 251 12.13 19.50 -21.58
N ASP A 252 12.53 20.47 -20.76
CA ASP A 252 13.93 20.76 -20.47
C ASP A 252 14.51 19.67 -19.56
N TYR A 253 14.79 18.51 -20.14
CA TYR A 253 15.23 17.33 -19.39
C TYR A 253 16.64 17.50 -18.81
N GLU A 254 17.48 18.39 -19.35
CA GLU A 254 18.83 18.64 -18.84
C GLU A 254 18.79 19.41 -17.51
N GLU A 255 17.99 20.48 -17.43
CA GLU A 255 17.82 21.21 -16.18
C GLU A 255 17.05 20.36 -15.15
N LEU A 256 16.01 19.63 -15.58
CA LEU A 256 15.28 18.72 -14.69
C LEU A 256 16.19 17.63 -14.10
N HIS A 257 17.11 17.09 -14.89
CA HIS A 257 18.09 16.11 -14.41
C HIS A 257 18.99 16.69 -13.32
N SER A 258 19.51 17.91 -13.54
CA SER A 258 20.32 18.66 -12.58
C SER A 258 19.56 18.94 -11.28
N VAL A 259 18.29 19.36 -11.38
CA VAL A 259 17.42 19.60 -10.23
C VAL A 259 17.17 18.31 -9.45
N ALA A 260 16.80 17.22 -10.13
CA ALA A 260 16.52 15.93 -9.49
C ALA A 260 17.74 15.41 -8.74
N LYS A 261 18.94 15.50 -9.35
CA LYS A 261 20.19 15.12 -8.69
C LYS A 261 20.44 15.92 -7.41
N LYS A 262 20.33 17.26 -7.47
CA LYS A 262 20.52 18.14 -6.29
C LYS A 262 19.52 17.82 -5.18
N GLN A 263 18.26 17.50 -5.52
CA GLN A 263 17.26 17.13 -4.52
C GLN A 263 17.56 15.78 -3.88
N LEU A 264 17.96 14.77 -4.65
CA LEU A 264 18.39 13.47 -4.11
C LEU A 264 19.60 13.62 -3.19
N GLU A 265 20.63 14.36 -3.60
CA GLU A 265 21.80 14.67 -2.76
C GLU A 265 21.41 15.39 -1.46
N LYS A 266 20.48 16.34 -1.54
CA LYS A 266 19.94 17.03 -0.36
C LYS A 266 19.23 16.06 0.58
N ILE A 267 18.32 15.21 0.07
CA ILE A 267 17.59 14.22 0.87
C ILE A 267 18.57 13.29 1.58
N ILE A 268 19.58 12.78 0.86
CA ILE A 268 20.64 11.92 1.42
C ILE A 268 21.40 12.64 2.54
N LYS A 269 21.82 13.89 2.31
CA LYS A 269 22.58 14.67 3.30
C LYS A 269 21.77 15.01 4.55
N THR A 270 20.48 15.30 4.40
CA THR A 270 19.59 15.68 5.51
C THR A 270 18.91 14.48 6.18
N GLU A 271 19.09 13.27 5.65
CA GLU A 271 18.41 12.04 6.09
C GLU A 271 16.89 12.20 6.19
N ASN A 272 16.30 12.99 5.29
CA ASN A 272 14.87 13.39 5.36
C ASN A 272 13.95 12.42 4.60
N ALA A 273 14.26 11.12 4.68
CA ALA A 273 13.50 10.02 4.10
C ALA A 273 13.79 8.73 4.90
N PRO A 274 12.97 7.68 4.77
CA PRO A 274 13.26 6.38 5.35
C PRO A 274 14.65 5.87 4.94
N TYR A 275 15.33 5.15 5.85
CA TYR A 275 16.69 4.64 5.61
C TYR A 275 16.81 3.84 4.31
N ALA A 276 15.84 2.97 4.02
CA ALA A 276 15.81 2.19 2.78
C ALA A 276 15.76 3.08 1.53
N ASP A 277 15.01 4.18 1.59
CA ASP A 277 14.91 5.14 0.49
C ASP A 277 16.20 5.93 0.33
N ILE A 278 16.87 6.31 1.42
CA ILE A 278 18.19 6.97 1.36
C ILE A 278 19.22 6.06 0.69
N GLU A 279 19.25 4.78 1.05
CA GLU A 279 20.15 3.80 0.43
C GLU A 279 19.82 3.58 -1.06
N ALA A 280 18.53 3.59 -1.42
CA ALA A 280 18.11 3.54 -2.82
C ALA A 280 18.57 4.81 -3.58
N ALA A 281 18.38 5.99 -3.01
CA ALA A 281 18.82 7.26 -3.60
C ALA A 281 20.32 7.27 -3.89
N LYS A 282 21.14 6.79 -2.94
CA LYS A 282 22.60 6.68 -3.12
C LYS A 282 22.97 5.81 -4.33
N LYS A 283 22.27 4.70 -4.54
CA LYS A 283 22.49 3.80 -5.68
C LYS A 283 22.02 4.38 -7.01
N VAL A 284 21.00 5.23 -7.00
CA VAL A 284 20.47 5.85 -8.22
C VAL A 284 21.41 6.93 -8.75
N ILE A 285 22.05 7.72 -7.86
CA ILE A 285 22.92 8.83 -8.26
C ILE A 285 24.41 8.47 -8.38
N SER A 286 24.81 7.26 -7.97
CA SER A 286 26.18 6.74 -8.09
C SER A 286 26.50 6.29 -9.50
#